data_AF-A0A839P3H4-F1
#
_entry.id   AF-A0A839P3H4-F1
#
_cell.length_a   1.000
_cell.length_b   1.000
_cell.length_c   1.000
_cell.angle_alpha   90.00
_cell.angle_beta   90.00
_cell.angle_gamma   90.00
#
_symmetry.space_group_name_H-M   'P 1'
#
loop_
_entity.id
_entity.type
_entity.pdbx_description
1 polymer ?
#
loop_
_entity_poly.entity_id
_entity_poly.type
_entity_poly.pdbx_seq_one_letter_code
_entity_poly.pdbx_strand_id
1 'polypeptide(L)'
;MSDILTPSPAPSHARNVVAWSLQVLLAVVFLVAGGAKLAGVPMMVEVYDLIGVGQWFRIVTGLVEVCGAGALLIPGYAGLAALWLSCTIRPPCAR
;
A
#
# COMPACT_ATOMS: atom_id res chain seq x y z
N MET A 1 -31.08 -27.15 14.91
CA MET A 1 -30.66 -25.75 14.69
C MET A 1 -29.52 -25.42 15.65
N SER A 2 -28.27 -25.67 15.25
CA SER A 2 -27.06 -25.27 15.98
C SER A 2 -26.15 -24.60 14.95
N ASP A 3 -26.54 -23.38 14.62
CA ASP A 3 -25.84 -22.52 13.72
C ASP A 3 -24.86 -21.66 14.55
N ILE A 4 -23.64 -21.51 14.04
CA ILE A 4 -22.80 -20.32 14.21
C ILE A 4 -22.08 -20.15 15.57
N LEU A 5 -21.04 -20.94 15.81
CA LEU A 5 -19.84 -20.43 16.47
C LEU A 5 -18.63 -20.74 15.59
N THR A 6 -18.54 -20.10 14.43
CA THR A 6 -17.25 -19.92 13.78
C THR A 6 -16.45 -18.94 14.65
N PRO A 7 -15.37 -19.37 15.32
CA PRO A 7 -14.51 -18.43 16.02
C PRO A 7 -13.96 -17.44 14.97
N SER A 8 -14.21 -16.15 15.19
CA SER A 8 -13.60 -15.10 14.38
C SER A 8 -12.08 -15.20 14.54
N PRO A 9 -11.30 -15.40 13.47
CA PRO A 9 -9.87 -15.62 13.59
C PRO A 9 -9.22 -14.39 14.21
N ALA A 10 -8.62 -14.56 15.39
CA ALA A 10 -7.82 -13.52 16.02
C ALA A 10 -6.73 -13.04 15.02
N PRO A 11 -6.43 -11.73 14.95
CA PRO A 11 -5.40 -11.23 14.06
C PRO A 11 -4.07 -11.88 14.39
N SER A 12 -3.56 -12.72 13.48
CA SER A 12 -2.27 -13.38 13.64
C SER A 12 -1.15 -12.44 13.20
N HIS A 13 -0.04 -12.43 13.93
CA HIS A 13 1.17 -11.69 13.56
C HIS A 13 1.63 -12.01 12.11
N ALA A 14 1.37 -13.23 11.64
CA ALA A 14 1.62 -13.66 10.27
C ALA A 14 0.92 -12.76 9.24
N ARG A 15 -0.34 -12.36 9.46
CA ARG A 15 -1.08 -11.49 8.53
C ARG A 15 -0.47 -10.10 8.44
N ASN A 16 0.04 -9.60 9.57
CA ASN A 16 0.69 -8.29 9.63
C ASN A 16 2.06 -8.31 8.93
N VAL A 17 2.85 -9.38 9.13
CA VAL A 17 4.12 -9.58 8.43
C VAL A 17 3.91 -9.71 6.92
N VAL A 18 2.92 -10.50 6.48
CA VAL A 18 2.58 -10.65 5.06
C VAL A 18 2.15 -9.31 4.45
N ALA A 19 1.28 -8.56 5.14
CA ALA A 19 0.84 -7.25 4.67
C ALA A 19 2.01 -6.28 4.52
N TRP A 20 2.92 -6.23 5.51
CA TRP A 20 4.08 -5.35 5.46
C TRP A 20 5.08 -5.75 4.37
N SER A 21 5.35 -7.05 4.21
CA SER A 21 6.19 -7.56 3.13
C SER A 21 5.63 -7.21 1.76
N LEU A 22 4.32 -7.39 1.57
CA LEU A 22 3.65 -7.04 0.33
C LEU A 22 3.70 -5.52 0.09
N GLN A 23 3.48 -4.72 1.13
CA GLN A 23 3.54 -3.25 1.06
C GLN A 23 4.92 -2.74 0.65
N VAL A 24 6.00 -3.28 1.24
CA VAL A 24 7.38 -2.93 0.86
C VAL A 24 7.67 -3.37 -0.57
N LEU A 25 7.26 -4.58 -0.96
CA LEU A 25 7.45 -5.08 -2.33
C LEU A 25 6.76 -4.17 -3.35
N LEU A 26 5.49 -3.83 -3.13
CA LEU A 26 4.75 -2.92 -4.00
C LEU A 26 5.41 -1.55 -4.04
N ALA A 27 5.79 -0.99 -2.89
CA ALA A 27 6.46 0.31 -2.84
C ALA A 27 7.72 0.30 -3.72
N VAL A 28 8.58 -0.70 -3.61
CA VAL A 28 9.80 -0.81 -4.43
C VAL A 28 9.47 -0.89 -5.92
N VAL A 29 8.51 -1.74 -6.31
CA VAL A 29 8.12 -1.90 -7.72
C VAL A 29 7.62 -0.57 -8.31
N PHE A 30 6.74 0.14 -7.59
CA PHE A 30 6.22 1.43 -8.04
C PHE A 30 7.29 2.53 -8.06
N LEU A 31 8.23 2.53 -7.12
CA LEU A 31 9.34 3.50 -7.08
C LEU A 31 10.29 3.30 -8.26
N VAL A 32 10.61 2.05 -8.59
CA VAL A 32 11.44 1.71 -9.76
C VAL A 32 10.69 2.04 -11.06
N ALA A 33 9.42 1.67 -11.17
CA ALA A 33 8.61 1.95 -12.35
C ALA A 33 8.45 3.47 -12.58
N GLY A 34 8.10 4.21 -11.53
CA GLY A 34 7.93 5.67 -11.59
C GLY A 34 9.24 6.39 -11.81
N GLY A 35 10.31 5.95 -11.14
CA GLY A 35 11.67 6.45 -11.34
C GLY A 35 12.16 6.24 -12.78
N ALA A 36 11.96 5.06 -13.35
CA ALA A 36 12.29 4.77 -14.74
C ALA A 36 11.47 5.64 -15.72
N LYS A 37 10.19 5.87 -15.41
CA LYS A 37 9.35 6.80 -16.17
C LYS A 37 9.85 8.23 -16.06
N LEU A 38 10.37 8.70 -14.93
CA LEU A 38 10.90 10.06 -14.81
C LEU A 38 12.28 10.20 -15.45
N ALA A 39 13.14 9.19 -15.30
CA ALA A 39 14.50 9.15 -15.86
C ALA A 39 14.52 9.11 -17.40
N GLY A 40 13.39 8.80 -18.05
CA GLY A 40 13.30 8.78 -19.50
C GLY A 40 13.98 7.58 -20.13
N VAL A 41 13.87 6.41 -19.48
CA VAL A 41 14.34 5.15 -20.06
C VAL A 41 13.71 4.97 -21.44
N PRO A 42 14.50 4.71 -22.51
CA PRO A 42 14.04 4.74 -23.89
C PRO A 42 12.82 3.84 -24.11
N MET A 43 12.82 2.64 -23.54
CA MET A 43 11.68 1.72 -23.57
C MET A 43 10.37 2.34 -23.04
N MET A 44 10.42 3.14 -21.96
CA MET A 44 9.22 3.78 -21.41
C MET A 44 8.78 4.96 -22.28
N VAL A 45 9.73 5.74 -22.80
CA VAL A 45 9.47 6.88 -23.70
C VAL A 45 8.75 6.40 -24.97
N GLU A 46 9.21 5.31 -25.56
CA GLU A 46 8.66 4.72 -26.79
C GLU A 46 7.21 4.27 -26.62
N VAL A 47 6.88 3.66 -25.47
CA VAL A 47 5.51 3.25 -25.15
C VAL A 47 4.57 4.46 -25.11
N TYR A 48 4.99 5.57 -24.50
CA TYR A 48 4.16 6.78 -24.43
C TYR A 48 4.05 7.52 -25.77
N ASP A 49 5.09 7.44 -26.61
CA ASP A 49 5.05 7.96 -27.98
C ASP A 49 4.11 7.13 -28.87
N LEU A 50 4.08 5.81 -28.72
CA LEU A 50 3.14 4.92 -29.40
C LEU A 50 1.68 5.21 -29.04
N ILE A 51 1.40 5.55 -27.77
CA ILE A 51 0.06 5.90 -27.30
C ILE A 51 -0.36 7.29 -27.83
N GLY A 52 0.58 8.14 -28.26
CA GLY A 52 0.30 9.43 -28.88
C GLY A 52 -0.21 10.51 -27.92
N VAL A 53 -0.24 10.24 -26.61
CA VAL A 53 -0.65 11.21 -25.57
C VAL A 53 0.50 12.17 -25.23
N GLY A 54 1.73 11.80 -25.59
CA GLY A 54 2.94 12.63 -25.46
C GLY A 54 3.67 12.48 -24.14
N GLN A 55 4.88 13.04 -24.08
CA GLN A 55 5.83 12.86 -22.97
C GLN A 55 5.39 13.52 -21.65
N TRP A 56 4.47 14.49 -21.67
CA TRP A 56 3.96 15.12 -20.44
C TRP A 56 3.22 14.10 -19.55
N PHE A 57 2.49 13.15 -20.16
CA PHE A 57 1.74 12.12 -19.46
C PHE A 57 2.67 11.11 -18.77
N ARG A 58 3.85 10.83 -19.36
CA ARG A 58 4.92 10.06 -18.71
C ARG A 58 5.34 10.69 -17.40
N ILE A 59 5.57 12.01 -17.38
CA ILE A 59 6.02 12.73 -16.18
C ILE A 59 4.95 12.73 -15.09
N VAL A 60 3.69 12.98 -15.46
CA VAL A 60 2.56 12.93 -14.51
C VAL A 60 2.42 11.54 -13.91
N THR A 61 2.47 10.50 -14.73
CA THR A 61 2.35 9.11 -14.26
C THR A 61 3.53 8.73 -13.37
N GLY A 62 4.76 9.09 -13.74
CA GLY A 62 5.95 8.84 -12.93
C GLY A 62 5.88 9.51 -11.55
N LEU A 63 5.40 10.76 -11.49
CA LEU A 63 5.18 11.45 -10.21
C LEU A 63 4.11 10.76 -9.37
N VAL A 64 2.99 10.36 -9.96
CA VAL A 64 1.92 9.64 -9.24
C VAL A 64 2.41 8.31 -8.70
N GLU A 65 3.20 7.55 -9.46
CA GLU A 65 3.77 6.27 -9.01
C GLU A 65 4.76 6.46 -7.85
N VAL A 66 5.63 7.47 -7.92
CA VAL A 66 6.58 7.79 -6.83
C VAL A 66 5.87 8.29 -5.58
N CYS A 67 4.89 9.18 -5.72
CA CYS A 67 4.05 9.65 -4.61
C CYS A 67 3.25 8.50 -3.99
N GLY A 68 2.70 7.61 -4.82
CA GLY A 68 1.98 6.41 -4.39
C GLY A 68 2.89 5.43 -3.64
N ALA A 69 4.11 5.22 -4.12
CA ALA A 69 5.11 4.40 -3.42
C ALA A 69 5.50 5.02 -2.06
N GLY A 70 5.71 6.34 -2.00
CA GLY A 70 5.95 7.06 -0.76
C GLY A 70 4.78 6.97 0.22
N ALA A 71 3.55 7.12 -0.26
CA ALA A 71 2.34 6.96 0.53
C ALA A 71 2.16 5.51 1.03
N LEU A 72 2.50 4.52 0.21
CA LEU A 72 2.57 3.11 0.61
C LEU A 72 3.59 2.88 1.71
N LEU A 73 4.70 3.62 1.74
CA LEU A 73 5.72 3.47 2.79
C LEU A 73 5.37 4.14 4.10
N ILE A 74 4.33 4.98 4.17
CA ILE A 74 3.82 5.57 5.41
C ILE A 74 2.81 4.59 6.04
N PRO A 75 3.22 3.71 6.99
CA PRO A 75 2.34 2.75 7.61
C PRO A 75 1.73 3.45 8.83
N GLY A 76 0.84 4.41 8.61
CA GLY A 76 0.50 5.41 9.63
C GLY A 76 -0.85 5.25 10.32
N TYR A 77 -1.88 4.79 9.60
CA TYR A 77 -3.25 4.87 10.12
C TYR A 77 -3.73 3.60 10.83
N ALA A 78 -3.15 2.44 10.55
CA ALA A 78 -3.58 1.19 11.19
C ALA A 78 -3.17 1.14 12.68
N GLY A 79 -1.96 1.60 13.02
CA GLY A 79 -1.49 1.65 14.42
C GLY A 79 -2.20 2.71 15.25
N LEU A 80 -2.45 3.89 14.67
CA LEU A 80 -3.24 4.96 15.29
C LEU A 80 -4.71 4.56 15.45
N ALA A 81 -5.31 3.90 14.45
CA ALA A 81 -6.64 3.32 14.56
C ALA A 81 -6.70 2.19 15.59
N ALA A 82 -5.67 1.34 15.70
CA ALA A 82 -5.59 0.30 16.71
C ALA A 82 -5.44 0.88 18.12
N LEU A 83 -4.60 1.91 18.31
CA LEU A 83 -4.51 2.65 19.58
C LEU A 83 -5.84 3.33 19.94
N TRP A 84 -6.49 3.95 18.96
CA TRP A 84 -7.79 4.59 19.13
C TRP A 84 -8.87 3.57 19.49
N LEU A 85 -8.94 2.43 18.77
CA LEU A 85 -9.84 1.31 19.05
C LEU A 85 -9.54 0.61 20.38
N SER A 86 -8.28 0.46 20.77
CA SER A 86 -7.90 -0.03 22.10
C SER A 86 -8.27 0.96 23.20
N CYS A 87 -8.29 2.26 22.91
CA CYS A 87 -8.72 3.27 23.86
C CYS A 87 -10.26 3.29 24.01
N THR A 88 -11.00 2.94 22.95
CA THR A 88 -12.48 2.80 23.01
C THR A 88 -12.91 1.46 23.60
N ILE A 89 -12.19 0.38 23.31
CA ILE A 89 -12.36 -0.94 23.93
C ILE A 89 -11.48 -0.98 25.18
N ARG A 90 -11.96 -0.37 26.26
CA ARG A 90 -11.55 -0.75 27.61
C ARG A 90 -12.33 -2.02 27.95
N PRO A 91 -11.76 -3.25 27.92
CA PRO A 91 -12.45 -4.39 28.49
C PRO A 91 -12.67 -4.06 29.98
N PRO A 92 -13.91 -4.06 30.48
CA PRO A 92 -14.15 -3.89 31.90
C PRO A 92 -13.32 -4.94 32.64
N CYS A 93 -12.51 -4.45 33.58
CA CYS A 93 -11.61 -5.26 34.39
C CYS A 93 -12.35 -6.47 34.96
N ALA A 94 -11.69 -7.62 34.91
CA ALA A 94 -12.09 -8.80 35.64
C ALA A 94 -12.37 -8.45 37.12
N ARG A 95 -13.56 -8.81 37.59
CA ARG A 95 -13.82 -9.26 38.95
C ARG A 95 -14.78 -10.43 38.87
#